data_AF-M2MV55-F1
#
_entry.id   AF-M2MV55-F1
#
_cell.length_a   1.000
_cell.length_b   1.000
_cell.length_c   1.000
_cell.angle_alpha   90.00
_cell.angle_beta   90.00
_cell.angle_gamma   90.00
#
_symmetry.space_group_name_H-M   'P 1'
#
loop_
_entity.id
_entity.type
_entity.pdbx_description
1 polymer ?
#
loop_
_entity_poly.entity_id
_entity_poly.type
_entity_poly.pdbx_seq_one_letter_code
_entity_poly.pdbx_strand_id
1 'polypeptide(L)'
;LLAKPVWSVASLLPSKDAALDLPEVTPKQLHHLLRLSALPPPKDRVEEASMLSTLSSQLHFVKEIQKVETTGIEPLHGLRDETIHGERESELGLAALQSALEQEEVKGRHRRVRRKPSTHAEGGDQQWDPLSTASKTVGRFFVVEGGKDG
;
A
#
# COMPACT_ATOMS: atom_id res chain seq x y z
N LEU A 1 39.64 6.43 -16.87
CA LEU A 1 38.20 6.08 -16.83
C LEU A 1 37.32 7.28 -16.49
N LEU A 2 37.73 8.20 -15.62
CA LEU A 2 36.97 9.43 -15.25
C LEU A 2 37.07 10.61 -16.26
N ALA A 3 37.86 10.49 -17.32
CA ALA A 3 38.11 11.57 -18.30
C ALA A 3 37.15 11.54 -19.51
N LYS A 4 36.33 10.50 -19.65
CA LYS A 4 35.31 10.42 -20.70
C LYS A 4 34.08 11.16 -20.20
N PRO A 5 33.46 12.05 -21.00
CA PRO A 5 32.20 12.67 -20.61
C PRO A 5 31.13 11.59 -20.55
N VAL A 6 30.77 11.19 -19.34
CA VAL A 6 29.61 10.35 -19.05
C VAL A 6 28.54 11.27 -18.49
N TRP A 7 27.27 10.99 -18.76
CA TRP A 7 26.16 11.78 -18.25
C TRP A 7 26.27 11.97 -16.73
N SER A 8 26.13 13.21 -16.27
CA SER A 8 26.07 13.51 -14.84
C SER A 8 24.68 13.18 -14.34
N VAL A 9 24.56 12.51 -13.19
CA VAL A 9 23.26 12.27 -12.54
C VAL A 9 22.53 13.58 -12.24
N ALA A 10 23.27 14.68 -12.06
CA ALA A 10 22.70 16.01 -11.87
C ALA A 10 21.86 16.50 -13.06
N SER A 11 22.08 16.00 -14.28
CA SER A 11 21.24 16.34 -15.44
C SER A 11 19.88 15.65 -15.42
N LEU A 12 19.65 14.70 -14.52
CA LEU A 12 18.34 14.05 -14.30
C LEU A 12 17.49 14.78 -13.23
N LEU A 13 18.10 15.71 -12.48
CA LEU A 13 17.36 16.55 -11.54
C LEU A 13 16.54 17.58 -12.32
N PRO A 14 15.33 17.94 -11.84
CA PRO A 14 14.55 19.00 -12.46
C PRO A 14 15.38 20.29 -12.48
N SER A 15 15.64 20.81 -13.68
CA SER A 15 16.12 22.18 -13.83
C SER A 15 15.11 23.11 -13.14
N LYS A 16 15.58 24.15 -12.45
CA LYS A 16 14.68 25.13 -11.81
C LYS A 16 13.65 25.72 -12.79
N ASP A 17 13.98 25.73 -14.08
CA ASP A 17 13.14 26.20 -15.17
C ASP A 17 12.18 25.11 -15.72
N ALA A 18 12.49 23.82 -15.55
CA ALA A 18 11.66 22.70 -16.03
C ALA A 18 10.43 22.43 -15.15
N ALA A 19 10.33 23.10 -14.00
CA ALA A 19 9.13 23.08 -13.16
C ALA A 19 7.89 23.70 -13.85
N LEU A 20 8.07 24.42 -14.96
CA LEU A 20 7.00 25.11 -15.70
C LEU A 20 6.15 24.19 -16.59
N ASP A 21 6.67 23.03 -17.01
CA ASP A 21 6.00 22.13 -17.97
C ASP A 21 5.27 20.94 -17.31
N LEU A 22 5.32 20.81 -15.99
CA LEU A 22 4.63 19.77 -15.26
C LEU A 22 3.20 20.23 -14.93
N PRO A 23 2.16 19.36 -15.04
CA PRO A 23 0.86 19.63 -14.43
C PRO A 23 1.10 19.90 -12.95
N GLU A 24 0.97 21.16 -12.58
CA GLU A 24 1.25 21.69 -11.27
C GLU A 24 0.33 20.98 -10.27
N VAL A 25 0.92 20.27 -9.30
CA VAL A 25 0.12 19.74 -8.19
C VAL A 25 -0.44 20.93 -7.46
N THR A 26 -1.76 21.11 -7.54
CA THR A 26 -2.41 22.24 -6.89
C THR A 26 -2.38 22.07 -5.37
N PRO A 27 -2.38 23.16 -4.60
CA PRO A 27 -2.60 23.14 -3.14
C PRO A 27 -3.77 22.23 -2.70
N LYS A 28 -4.89 22.28 -3.44
CA LYS A 28 -6.07 21.44 -3.18
C LYS A 28 -5.78 19.95 -3.35
N GLN A 29 -4.99 19.58 -4.35
CA GLN A 29 -4.57 18.20 -4.56
C GLN A 29 -3.60 17.75 -3.45
N LEU A 30 -2.67 18.61 -3.03
CA LEU A 30 -1.81 18.32 -1.88
C LEU A 30 -2.64 18.03 -0.62
N HIS A 31 -3.62 18.89 -0.29
CA HIS A 31 -4.49 18.67 0.87
C HIS A 31 -5.34 17.39 0.72
N HIS A 32 -5.77 17.07 -0.50
CA HIS A 32 -6.46 15.82 -0.77
C HIS A 32 -5.57 14.59 -0.52
N LEU A 33 -4.31 14.63 -0.96
CA LEU A 33 -3.32 13.57 -0.72
C LEU A 33 -2.99 13.41 0.77
N LEU A 34 -2.87 14.50 1.51
CA LEU A 34 -2.67 14.47 2.96
C LEU A 34 -3.84 13.78 3.66
N ARG A 35 -5.08 14.08 3.23
CA ARG A 35 -6.27 13.41 3.76
C ARG A 35 -6.30 11.91 3.44
N LEU A 36 -5.92 11.50 2.22
CA LEU A 36 -5.87 10.08 1.85
C LEU A 36 -4.79 9.31 2.63
N SER A 37 -3.69 9.98 2.97
CA SER A 37 -2.61 9.40 3.78
C SER A 37 -2.82 9.56 5.29
N ALA A 38 -3.98 10.09 5.72
CA ALA A 38 -4.30 10.39 7.13
C ALA A 38 -3.25 11.28 7.82
N LEU A 39 -2.63 12.19 7.06
CA LEU A 39 -1.70 13.20 7.56
C LEU A 39 -2.42 14.52 7.87
N PRO A 40 -1.93 15.31 8.84
CA PRO A 40 -2.48 16.62 9.15
C PRO A 40 -2.25 17.62 8.01
N PRO A 41 -3.06 18.69 7.90
CA PRO A 41 -2.83 19.77 6.95
C PRO A 41 -1.52 20.54 7.29
N PRO A 42 -0.93 21.25 6.31
CA PRO A 42 0.27 22.04 6.54
C PRO A 42 -0.01 23.16 7.56
N LYS A 43 0.96 23.45 8.43
CA LYS A 43 0.82 24.46 9.49
C LYS A 43 0.77 25.86 8.92
N ASP A 44 1.64 26.11 7.94
CA ASP A 44 1.86 27.43 7.34
C ASP A 44 2.08 27.32 5.83
N ARG A 45 1.90 28.43 5.12
CA ARG A 45 2.14 28.52 3.66
C ARG A 45 3.57 28.20 3.25
N VAL A 46 4.53 28.45 4.14
CA VAL A 46 5.95 28.13 3.89
C VAL A 46 6.16 26.62 3.86
N GLU A 47 5.53 25.90 4.79
CA GLU A 47 5.58 24.45 4.83
C GLU A 47 4.87 23.86 3.61
N GLU A 48 3.70 24.39 3.25
CA GLU A 48 2.94 24.01 2.06
C GLU A 48 3.77 24.17 0.77
N ALA A 49 4.46 25.30 0.59
CA ALA A 49 5.33 25.53 -0.55
C ALA A 49 6.52 24.56 -0.59
N SER A 50 7.11 24.24 0.56
CA SER A 50 8.18 23.25 0.68
C SER A 50 7.68 21.84 0.31
N MET A 51 6.49 21.46 0.76
CA MET A 51 5.86 20.18 0.40
C MET A 51 5.59 20.10 -1.11
N LEU A 52 5.06 21.15 -1.71
CA LEU A 52 4.81 21.23 -3.16
C LEU A 52 6.11 21.12 -3.98
N SER A 53 7.17 21.82 -3.56
CA SER A 53 8.48 21.74 -4.22
C SER A 53 9.11 20.34 -4.11
N THR A 54 8.92 19.67 -2.97
CA THR A 54 9.38 18.29 -2.78
C THR A 54 8.61 17.33 -3.69
N LEU A 55 7.29 17.46 -3.73
CA LEU A 55 6.41 16.61 -4.53
C LEU A 55 6.66 16.78 -6.04
N SER A 56 6.87 18.02 -6.50
CA SER A 56 7.20 18.28 -7.91
C SER A 56 8.52 17.63 -8.32
N SER A 57 9.52 17.66 -7.43
CA SER A 57 10.81 17.02 -7.65
C SER A 57 10.69 15.49 -7.73
N GLN A 58 9.88 14.88 -6.85
CA GLN A 58 9.59 13.45 -6.87
C GLN A 58 8.85 13.03 -8.15
N LEU A 59 7.85 13.81 -8.57
CA LEU A 59 7.08 13.52 -9.78
C LEU A 59 7.91 13.66 -11.05
N HIS A 60 8.82 14.64 -11.11
CA HIS A 60 9.76 14.76 -12.23
C HIS A 60 10.58 13.49 -12.38
N PHE A 61 11.18 13.01 -11.29
CA PHE A 61 11.97 11.77 -11.30
C PHE A 61 11.17 10.57 -11.79
N VAL A 62 9.94 10.38 -11.30
CA VAL A 62 9.06 9.28 -11.74
C VAL A 62 8.73 9.39 -13.23
N LYS A 63 8.49 10.62 -13.74
CA LYS A 63 8.20 10.83 -15.16
C LYS A 63 9.38 10.52 -16.08
N GLU A 64 10.61 10.81 -15.65
CA GLU A 64 11.79 10.40 -16.41
C GLU A 64 11.88 8.88 -16.51
N ILE A 65 11.54 8.13 -15.46
CA ILE A 65 11.47 6.65 -15.50
C ILE A 65 10.38 6.19 -16.48
N GLN A 66 9.21 6.86 -16.50
CA GLN A 66 8.11 6.52 -17.40
C GLN A 66 8.42 6.71 -18.89
N LYS A 67 9.49 7.44 -19.26
CA LYS A 67 9.91 7.58 -20.66
C LYS A 67 10.57 6.33 -21.23
N VAL A 68 10.92 5.36 -20.38
CA VAL A 68 11.54 4.11 -20.83
C VAL A 68 10.51 3.26 -21.58
N GLU A 69 10.91 2.72 -22.74
CA GLU A 69 10.05 1.82 -23.52
C GLU A 69 9.80 0.53 -22.76
N THR A 70 8.53 0.27 -22.46
CA THR A 70 8.06 -0.92 -21.72
C THR A 70 7.09 -1.77 -22.53
N THR A 71 7.06 -1.59 -23.86
CA THR A 71 6.16 -2.30 -24.77
C THR A 71 6.37 -3.82 -24.66
N GLY A 72 5.30 -4.55 -24.29
CA GLY A 72 5.33 -6.02 -24.22
C GLY A 72 5.95 -6.60 -22.95
N ILE A 73 6.22 -5.78 -21.93
CA ILE A 73 6.74 -6.24 -20.64
C ILE A 73 5.58 -6.32 -19.62
N GLU A 74 5.45 -7.46 -18.95
CA GLU A 74 4.50 -7.64 -17.85
C GLU A 74 5.03 -7.00 -16.55
N PRO A 75 4.22 -6.26 -15.79
CA PRO A 75 4.66 -5.68 -14.53
C PRO A 75 4.99 -6.77 -13.49
N LEU A 76 6.17 -6.69 -12.89
CA LEU A 76 6.54 -7.57 -11.77
C LEU A 76 5.67 -7.26 -10.54
N HIS A 77 4.87 -8.21 -10.07
CA HIS A 77 3.94 -8.02 -8.94
C HIS A 77 4.59 -8.24 -7.57
N GLY A 78 5.64 -9.05 -7.52
CA GLY A 78 6.40 -9.34 -6.32
C GLY A 78 7.73 -10.02 -6.63
N LEU A 79 8.63 -10.08 -5.65
CA LEU A 79 9.89 -10.79 -5.81
C LEU A 79 9.64 -12.29 -5.64
N ARG A 80 9.23 -12.96 -6.73
CA ARG A 80 8.97 -14.40 -6.80
C ARG A 80 9.48 -14.97 -8.11
N ASP A 81 9.58 -16.29 -8.17
CA ASP A 81 9.82 -17.01 -9.41
C ASP A 81 8.52 -17.03 -10.23
N GLU A 82 8.38 -16.11 -11.18
CA GLU A 82 7.26 -16.03 -12.12
C GLU A 82 7.44 -16.95 -13.34
N THR A 83 8.41 -17.88 -13.32
CA THR A 83 8.45 -18.94 -14.33
C THR A 83 7.28 -19.91 -14.15
N ILE A 84 6.90 -20.60 -15.22
CA ILE A 84 5.87 -21.66 -15.20
C ILE A 84 6.14 -22.70 -14.09
N HIS A 85 7.41 -22.92 -13.74
CA HIS A 85 7.79 -23.81 -12.65
C HIS A 85 7.48 -23.19 -11.28
N GLY A 86 7.91 -21.95 -11.03
CA GLY A 86 7.63 -21.23 -9.78
C GLY A 86 6.14 -20.97 -9.55
N GLU A 87 5.37 -20.75 -10.62
CA GLU A 87 3.91 -20.69 -10.57
C GLU A 87 3.31 -22.02 -10.10
N ARG A 88 3.68 -23.14 -10.73
CA ARG A 88 3.19 -24.48 -10.36
C ARG A 88 3.54 -24.88 -8.93
N GLU A 89 4.72 -24.47 -8.44
CA GLU A 89 5.10 -24.72 -7.04
C GLU A 89 4.32 -23.84 -6.06
N SER A 90 3.96 -22.61 -6.47
CA SER A 90 3.16 -21.68 -5.66
C SER A 90 1.66 -21.99 -5.71
N GLU A 91 1.21 -22.73 -6.73
CA GLU A 91 -0.18 -23.13 -6.89
C GLU A 91 -0.62 -24.11 -5.80
N LEU A 92 -1.55 -23.66 -4.95
CA LEU A 92 -2.23 -24.52 -3.99
C LEU A 92 -3.32 -25.33 -4.71
N GLY A 93 -2.98 -26.55 -5.10
CA GLY A 93 -3.92 -27.48 -5.73
C GLY A 93 -5.05 -27.94 -4.79
N LEU A 94 -6.13 -28.48 -5.39
CA LEU A 94 -7.27 -29.03 -4.64
C LEU A 94 -6.87 -30.12 -3.62
N ALA A 95 -5.85 -30.91 -3.93
CA ALA A 95 -5.32 -31.92 -3.01
C ALA A 95 -4.75 -31.28 -1.73
N ALA A 96 -4.06 -30.14 -1.84
CA ALA A 96 -3.55 -29.41 -0.68
C ALA A 96 -4.70 -28.75 0.13
N LEU A 97 -5.77 -28.32 -0.56
CA LEU A 97 -6.96 -27.73 0.08
C LEU A 97 -7.94 -28.75 0.64
N GLN A 98 -7.79 -30.04 0.30
CA GLN A 98 -8.76 -31.08 0.64
C GLN A 98 -9.06 -31.13 2.14
N SER A 99 -8.02 -31.13 2.97
CA SER A 99 -8.17 -31.16 4.44
C SER A 99 -8.94 -29.95 4.97
N ALA A 100 -8.74 -28.77 4.40
CA ALA A 100 -9.46 -27.55 4.77
C ALA A 100 -10.91 -27.58 4.30
N LEU A 101 -11.18 -28.08 3.10
CA LEU A 101 -12.53 -28.24 2.54
C LEU A 101 -13.35 -29.32 3.27
N GLU A 102 -12.72 -30.37 3.77
CA GLU A 102 -13.37 -31.42 4.59
C GLU A 102 -13.90 -30.89 5.93
N GLN A 103 -13.30 -29.80 6.42
CA GLN A 103 -13.79 -29.07 7.59
C GLN A 103 -14.99 -28.18 7.27
N GLU A 104 -15.50 -28.16 6.03
CA GLU A 104 -16.69 -27.41 5.66
C GLU A 104 -17.95 -28.27 5.73
N GLU A 105 -19.08 -27.63 6.01
CA GLU A 105 -20.41 -28.23 6.05
C GLU A 105 -21.42 -27.29 5.40
N VAL A 106 -22.37 -27.87 4.68
CA VAL A 106 -23.46 -27.12 4.03
C VAL A 106 -24.64 -27.06 4.98
N LYS A 107 -25.02 -25.86 5.44
CA LYS A 107 -26.12 -25.67 6.41
C LYS A 107 -27.32 -24.93 5.84
N GLY A 108 -28.50 -25.40 6.25
CA GLY A 108 -29.79 -24.75 5.99
C GLY A 108 -30.36 -24.98 4.58
N ARG A 109 -31.58 -24.50 4.36
CA ARG A 109 -32.32 -24.66 3.08
C ARG A 109 -31.62 -23.99 1.89
N HIS A 110 -30.85 -22.93 2.14
CA HIS A 110 -30.11 -22.18 1.12
C HIS A 110 -28.70 -22.71 0.85
N ARG A 111 -28.32 -23.87 1.41
CA ARG A 111 -27.02 -24.53 1.18
C ARG A 111 -25.81 -23.63 1.36
N ARG A 112 -25.79 -22.82 2.43
CA ARG A 112 -24.63 -21.96 2.71
C ARG A 112 -23.50 -22.80 3.30
N VAL A 113 -22.35 -22.80 2.63
CA VAL A 113 -21.12 -23.43 3.12
C VAL A 113 -20.64 -22.68 4.36
N ARG A 114 -20.32 -23.42 5.43
CA ARG A 114 -19.72 -22.90 6.66
C ARG A 114 -18.63 -23.85 7.12
N ARG A 115 -17.60 -23.33 7.78
CA ARG A 115 -16.61 -24.17 8.47
C ARG A 115 -17.22 -24.76 9.73
N LYS A 116 -16.97 -26.05 9.96
CA LYS A 116 -17.28 -26.76 11.20
C LYS A 116 -16.56 -26.07 12.35
N PRO A 117 -17.19 -25.88 13.51
CA PRO A 117 -16.51 -25.38 14.68
C PRO A 117 -15.41 -26.38 15.07
N SER A 118 -14.14 -25.96 15.01
CA SER A 118 -13.02 -26.78 15.48
C SER A 118 -13.02 -26.83 17.01
N THR A 119 -12.72 -27.99 17.59
CA THR A 119 -12.49 -28.14 19.03
C THR A 119 -11.19 -27.45 19.47
N HIS A 120 -10.24 -27.35 18.54
CA HIS A 120 -9.05 -26.52 18.66
C HIS A 120 -9.32 -25.22 17.91
N ALA A 121 -9.87 -24.24 18.60
CA ALA A 121 -9.72 -22.88 18.15
C ALA A 121 -8.22 -22.57 18.27
N GLU A 122 -7.47 -22.59 17.18
CA GLU A 122 -6.06 -22.14 17.17
C GLU A 122 -5.89 -20.66 17.57
N GLY A 123 -6.98 -19.97 17.94
CA GLY A 123 -6.97 -18.66 18.60
C GLY A 123 -7.89 -18.55 19.82
N GLY A 124 -8.37 -19.66 20.39
CA GLY A 124 -9.27 -19.68 21.56
C GLY A 124 -8.61 -20.01 22.89
N ASP A 125 -7.39 -20.57 22.88
CA ASP A 125 -6.71 -21.04 24.08
C ASP A 125 -5.60 -20.10 24.60
N GLN A 126 -5.30 -19.02 23.86
CA GLN A 126 -4.58 -17.90 24.46
C GLN A 126 -5.61 -16.92 25.00
N GLN A 127 -5.59 -16.75 26.31
CA GLN A 127 -6.24 -15.66 27.04
C GLN A 127 -5.59 -14.33 26.62
N TRP A 128 -5.74 -13.95 25.35
CA TRP A 128 -5.28 -12.68 24.83
C TRP A 128 -6.38 -11.66 25.08
N ASP A 129 -6.03 -10.57 25.75
CA ASP A 129 -6.92 -9.45 25.91
C ASP A 129 -6.78 -8.55 24.67
N PRO A 130 -7.81 -8.42 23.81
CA PRO A 130 -7.75 -7.57 22.63
C PRO A 130 -7.47 -6.09 22.94
N LEU A 131 -7.68 -5.69 24.19
CA LEU A 131 -7.55 -4.32 24.66
C LEU A 131 -6.19 -4.04 25.32
N SER A 132 -5.32 -5.04 25.49
CA SER A 132 -4.07 -4.90 26.26
C SER A 132 -3.12 -3.82 25.71
N THR A 133 -3.12 -3.62 24.40
CA THR A 133 -2.20 -2.69 23.71
C THR A 133 -2.86 -1.34 23.40
N ALA A 134 -4.14 -1.18 23.75
CA ALA A 134 -4.86 0.05 23.47
C ALA A 134 -4.51 1.16 24.47
N SER A 135 -4.27 2.36 23.97
CA SER A 135 -3.98 3.53 24.81
C SER A 135 -5.20 4.04 25.58
N LYS A 136 -6.42 3.88 25.02
CA LYS A 136 -7.70 4.29 25.63
C LYS A 136 -8.75 3.21 25.40
N THR A 137 -9.40 2.79 26.47
CA THR A 137 -10.47 1.78 26.45
C THR A 137 -11.59 2.22 27.39
N VAL A 138 -12.83 1.90 27.03
CA VAL A 138 -14.00 2.08 27.91
C VAL A 138 -14.74 0.75 27.93
N GLY A 139 -14.67 0.06 29.07
CA GLY A 139 -15.21 -1.28 29.22
C GLY A 139 -14.56 -2.25 28.21
N ARG A 140 -15.35 -2.80 27.31
CA ARG A 140 -14.91 -3.76 26.28
C ARG A 140 -14.73 -3.14 24.89
N PHE A 141 -14.56 -1.82 24.82
CA PHE A 141 -14.52 -1.09 23.55
C PHE A 141 -13.26 -0.22 23.45
N PHE A 142 -12.71 -0.14 22.23
CA PHE A 142 -11.74 0.88 21.87
C PHE A 142 -12.42 2.25 21.82
N VAL A 143 -11.74 3.28 22.32
CA VAL A 143 -12.25 4.65 22.27
C VAL A 143 -11.46 5.44 21.25
N VAL A 144 -12.17 6.01 20.29
CA VAL A 144 -11.62 6.96 19.31
C VAL A 144 -12.32 8.30 19.54
N GLU A 145 -11.54 9.37 19.57
CA GLU A 145 -12.09 10.73 19.65
C GLU A 145 -12.82 11.03 18.34
N GLY A 146 -14.14 11.21 18.42
CA GLY A 146 -14.94 11.60 17.26
C GLY A 146 -14.64 13.05 16.92
N GLY A 147 -13.91 13.27 15.82
CA GLY A 147 -13.64 14.62 15.31
C GLY A 147 -14.96 15.32 14.98
N LYS A 148 -15.34 16.28 15.81
CA LYS A 148 -16.37 17.27 15.50
C LYS A 148 -15.75 18.67 15.52
N ASP A 149 -14.65 18.82 14.80
CA ASP A 149 -14.12 20.12 14.37
C ASP A 149 -13.81 19.98 12.88
N GLY A 150 -14.68 20.61 12.08
CA GLY A 150 -14.57 20.67 10.62
C GLY A 150 -13.70 21.83 10.15
#